data_AF-A0A9P1HF93-F1
#
_entry.id   AF-A0A9P1HF93-F1
#
_cell.length_a   1.000
_cell.length_b   1.000
_cell.length_c   1.000
_cell.angle_alpha   90.00
_cell.angle_beta   90.00
_cell.angle_gamma   90.00
#
_symmetry.space_group_name_H-M   'P 1'
#
loop_
_entity.id
_entity.type
_entity.pdbx_description
1 polymer ?
#
loop_
_entity_poly.entity_id
_entity_poly.type
_entity_poly.pdbx_seq_one_letter_code
_entity_poly.pdbx_strand_id
1 'polypeptide(L)'
;MLEKRVKRQLLDEVQSICPPHVTIMQVRQGLAKGLGHAVLCAHPVVGDEPVAVILPDVILDEYESDLSQDNLAEMIRRFDETGHS
;
A
#
# COMPACT_ATOMS: atom_id res chain seq x y z
N MET A 1 -31.01 -7.10 -21.38
CA MET A 1 -29.73 -6.45 -21.79
C MET A 1 -29.17 -5.53 -20.72
N LEU A 2 -29.99 -4.70 -20.04
CA LEU A 2 -29.54 -3.83 -18.94
C LEU A 2 -28.85 -4.58 -17.79
N GLU A 3 -29.43 -5.68 -17.31
CA GLU A 3 -28.82 -6.48 -16.23
C GLU A 3 -27.41 -6.99 -16.56
N LYS A 4 -27.15 -7.38 -17.82
CA LYS A 4 -25.82 -7.82 -18.26
C LYS A 4 -24.82 -6.66 -18.31
N ARG A 5 -25.27 -5.43 -18.62
CA ARG A 5 -24.42 -4.23 -18.61
C ARG A 5 -24.08 -3.81 -17.17
N VAL A 6 -25.06 -3.78 -16.28
CA VAL A 6 -24.84 -3.49 -14.85
C VAL A 6 -23.89 -4.51 -14.22
N LYS A 7 -24.09 -5.81 -14.48
CA LYS A 7 -23.17 -6.85 -14.01
C LYS A 7 -21.76 -6.73 -14.57
N ARG A 8 -21.60 -6.20 -15.80
CA ARG A 8 -20.28 -5.99 -16.41
C ARG A 8 -19.58 -4.78 -15.81
N GLN A 9 -20.30 -3.69 -15.53
CA GLN A 9 -19.73 -2.53 -14.81
C GLN A 9 -19.24 -2.90 -13.41
N LEU A 10 -20.07 -3.61 -12.63
CA LEU A 10 -19.67 -4.08 -11.30
C LEU A 10 -18.48 -5.05 -11.35
N LEU A 11 -18.41 -5.88 -12.40
CA LEU A 11 -17.27 -6.77 -12.61
C LEU A 11 -15.99 -5.98 -12.91
N ASP A 12 -16.08 -4.96 -13.75
CA ASP A 12 -14.94 -4.10 -14.09
C ASP A 12 -14.45 -3.34 -12.84
N GLU A 13 -15.36 -2.82 -12.00
CA GLU A 13 -15.02 -2.19 -10.73
C GLU A 13 -14.26 -3.15 -9.81
N VAL A 14 -14.76 -4.37 -9.60
CA VAL A 14 -14.10 -5.38 -8.77
C VAL A 14 -12.73 -5.79 -9.34
N GLN A 15 -12.62 -5.95 -10.66
CA GLN A 15 -11.36 -6.27 -11.31
C GLN A 15 -10.34 -5.13 -11.22
N SER A 16 -10.80 -3.89 -11.06
CA SER A 16 -9.96 -2.69 -10.99
C SER A 16 -9.47 -2.34 -9.57
N ILE A 17 -9.94 -3.03 -8.52
CA ILE A 17 -9.56 -2.77 -7.12
C ILE A 17 -8.04 -2.76 -6.94
N CYS A 18 -7.35 -3.70 -7.59
CA CYS A 18 -5.89 -3.72 -7.65
C CYS A 18 -5.46 -3.41 -9.09
N PRO A 19 -4.80 -2.27 -9.34
CA PRO A 19 -4.32 -1.95 -10.68
C PRO A 19 -3.34 -3.01 -11.21
N PRO A 20 -3.28 -3.23 -12.54
CA PRO A 20 -2.50 -4.32 -13.14
C PRO A 20 -0.98 -4.19 -12.95
N HIS A 21 -0.48 -3.00 -12.61
CA HIS A 21 0.93 -2.72 -12.35
C HIS A 21 1.30 -2.84 -10.85
N VAL A 22 0.33 -3.15 -9.98
CA VAL A 22 0.53 -3.32 -8.54
C VAL A 22 0.61 -4.81 -8.22
N THR A 23 1.65 -5.22 -7.50
CA THR A 23 1.81 -6.60 -7.02
C THR A 23 1.64 -6.63 -5.51
N ILE A 24 0.74 -7.50 -5.03
CA ILE A 24 0.53 -7.73 -3.60
C ILE A 24 1.24 -9.04 -3.22
N MET A 25 2.17 -8.96 -2.27
CA MET A 25 2.87 -10.12 -1.70
C MET A 25 2.48 -10.29 -0.23
N GLN A 26 2.43 -11.53 0.25
CA GLN A 26 2.04 -11.84 1.62
C GLN A 26 3.09 -12.73 2.29
N VAL A 27 3.52 -12.33 3.49
CA VAL A 27 4.39 -13.11 4.38
C VAL A 27 3.70 -13.35 5.71
N ARG A 28 3.94 -14.51 6.33
CA ARG A 28 3.34 -14.88 7.62
C ARG A 28 4.23 -14.41 8.76
N GLN A 29 3.67 -13.68 9.72
CA GLN A 29 4.38 -13.37 10.98
C GLN A 29 4.58 -14.61 11.86
N GLY A 30 3.68 -15.59 11.75
CA GLY A 30 3.66 -16.76 12.63
C GLY A 30 3.06 -16.42 14.00
N LEU A 31 3.90 -16.04 14.95
CA LEU A 31 3.48 -15.66 16.31
C LEU A 31 3.38 -14.14 16.44
N ALA A 32 2.37 -13.65 17.19
CA ALA A 32 2.20 -12.23 17.45
C ALA A 32 3.29 -11.72 18.41
N LYS A 33 4.40 -11.23 17.86
CA LYS A 33 5.57 -10.72 18.59
C LYS A 33 5.74 -9.19 18.47
N GLY A 34 4.69 -8.49 18.05
CA GLY A 34 4.68 -7.04 17.89
C GLY A 34 5.13 -6.54 16.50
N LEU A 35 5.04 -5.22 16.32
CA LEU A 35 5.22 -4.55 15.02
C LEU A 35 6.63 -4.73 14.46
N GLY A 36 7.67 -4.56 15.26
CA GLY A 36 9.05 -4.72 14.80
C GLY A 36 9.31 -6.12 14.23
N HIS A 37 8.74 -7.16 14.84
CA HIS A 37 8.82 -8.51 14.29
C HIS A 37 8.01 -8.65 12.99
N ALA A 38 6.84 -8.01 12.89
CA ALA A 38 6.06 -8.02 11.66
C ALA A 38 6.81 -7.38 10.49
N VAL A 39 7.47 -6.23 10.71
CA VAL A 39 8.34 -5.57 9.72
C VAL A 39 9.52 -6.48 9.35
N LEU A 40 10.18 -7.10 10.34
CA LEU A 40 11.30 -8.00 10.11
C LEU A 40 10.91 -9.24 9.28
N CYS A 41 9.69 -9.76 9.41
CA CYS A 41 9.21 -10.87 8.58
C CYS A 41 9.16 -10.54 7.08
N ALA A 42 9.11 -9.25 6.71
CA ALA A 42 9.15 -8.81 5.31
C ALA A 42 10.58 -8.64 4.76
N HIS A 43 11.62 -8.66 5.60
CA HIS A 43 13.02 -8.46 5.18
C HIS A 43 13.47 -9.38 4.04
N PRO A 44 13.11 -10.69 3.98
CA PRO A 44 13.49 -11.53 2.83
C PRO A 44 12.88 -11.12 1.49
N VAL A 45 11.79 -10.34 1.50
CA VAL A 45 11.11 -9.82 0.31
C VAL A 45 11.67 -8.44 -0.06
N VAL A 46 11.93 -7.59 0.94
CA VAL A 46 12.43 -6.22 0.76
C VAL A 46 13.94 -6.20 0.43
N GLY A 47 14.73 -7.06 1.07
CA GLY A 47 16.19 -6.99 1.06
C GLY A 47 16.72 -5.89 1.99
N ASP A 48 17.97 -5.50 1.77
CA ASP A 48 18.63 -4.40 2.50
C ASP A 48 18.33 -3.02 1.86
N GLU A 49 17.06 -2.80 1.54
CA GLU A 49 16.55 -1.60 0.86
C GLU A 49 15.69 -0.76 1.82
N PRO A 50 15.60 0.58 1.63
CA PRO A 50 14.68 1.42 2.38
C PRO A 50 13.22 1.02 2.10
N VAL A 51 12.33 1.20 3.09
CA VAL A 51 10.94 0.73 2.99
C VAL A 51 9.96 1.66 3.70
N ALA A 52 8.75 1.77 3.15
CA ALA A 52 7.62 2.40 3.82
C ALA A 52 6.84 1.38 4.67
N VAL A 53 6.54 1.73 5.92
CA VAL A 53 5.70 0.93 6.81
C VAL A 53 4.35 1.63 6.98
N ILE A 54 3.27 0.94 6.59
CA ILE A 54 1.90 1.48 6.64
C ILE A 54 1.10 0.67 7.66
N LEU A 55 0.49 1.36 8.63
CA LEU A 55 -0.48 0.75 9.54
C LEU A 55 -1.87 0.83 8.90
N PRO A 56 -2.55 -0.32 8.67
CA PRO A 56 -3.76 -0.36 7.85
C PRO A 56 -5.02 0.17 8.57
N ASP A 57 -4.94 0.42 9.87
CA ASP A 57 -6.04 0.93 10.69
C ASP A 57 -6.11 2.48 10.71
N VAL A 58 -5.12 3.16 10.14
CA VAL A 58 -5.10 4.62 9.98
C VAL A 58 -5.32 4.97 8.52
N ILE A 59 -6.35 5.77 8.25
CA ILE A 59 -6.68 6.26 6.92
C ILE A 59 -6.34 7.75 6.84
N LEU A 60 -5.56 8.13 5.83
CA LEU A 60 -5.33 9.54 5.49
C LEU A 60 -6.43 10.01 4.53
N ASP A 61 -7.01 11.16 4.83
CA ASP A 61 -8.14 11.70 4.09
C ASP A 61 -7.69 12.28 2.73
N GLU A 62 -8.24 11.72 1.64
CA GLU A 62 -7.95 12.13 0.26
C GLU A 62 -8.58 13.48 -0.12
N TYR A 63 -9.55 13.98 0.65
CA TYR A 63 -10.20 15.27 0.37
C TYR A 63 -9.48 16.44 1.04
N GLU A 64 -8.67 16.17 2.05
CA GLU A 64 -7.91 17.16 2.82
C GLU A 64 -6.46 17.34 2.32
N SER A 65 -5.97 16.44 1.46
CA SER A 65 -4.61 16.48 0.91
C SER A 65 -4.51 15.75 -0.42
N ASP A 66 -3.54 16.13 -1.27
CA ASP A 66 -3.25 15.40 -2.51
C ASP A 66 -2.32 14.24 -2.19
N LEU A 67 -2.84 13.02 -2.02
CA LEU A 67 -2.03 11.84 -1.67
C LEU A 67 -0.97 11.48 -2.73
N SER A 68 -1.02 12.06 -3.94
CA SER A 68 0.02 11.90 -4.96
C SER A 68 1.23 12.83 -4.73
N GLN A 69 1.05 13.90 -3.94
CA GLN A 69 2.08 14.88 -3.64
C GLN A 69 2.42 14.91 -2.15
N ASP A 70 1.43 14.91 -1.27
CA ASP A 70 1.58 15.15 0.17
C ASP A 70 1.81 13.86 0.97
N ASN A 71 2.00 14.00 2.28
CA ASN A 71 2.10 12.89 3.25
C ASN A 71 3.17 11.85 2.85
N LEU A 72 2.77 10.60 2.60
CA LEU A 72 3.69 9.51 2.26
C LEU A 72 4.52 9.84 1.01
N ALA A 73 3.91 10.48 0.00
CA ALA A 73 4.60 10.86 -1.22
C ALA A 73 5.71 11.90 -0.95
N GLU A 74 5.44 12.88 -0.08
CA GLU A 74 6.42 13.88 0.33
C GLU A 74 7.53 13.28 1.21
N MET A 75 7.16 12.39 2.14
CA MET A 75 8.13 11.67 2.98
C MET A 75 9.13 10.86 2.15
N ILE A 76 8.66 10.20 1.09
CA ILE A 76 9.53 9.45 0.17
C ILE A 76 10.49 10.42 -0.53
N ARG A 77 9.99 11.51 -1.12
CA ARG A 77 10.87 12.50 -1.79
C ARG A 77 11.91 13.08 -0.84
N ARG A 78 11.51 13.42 0.38
CA ARG A 78 12.43 13.95 1.40
C ARG A 78 13.49 12.93 1.82
N PHE A 79 13.11 11.66 1.94
CA PHE A 79 14.05 10.57 2.18
C PHE A 79 15.03 10.41 1.03
N ASP A 80 14.57 10.48 -0.22
CA ASP A 80 15.43 10.40 -1.40
C ASP A 80 16.44 11.56 -1.48
N GLU A 81 16.03 12.76 -1.05
CA GLU A 81 16.87 13.96 -1.03
C GLU A 81 17.90 13.98 0.10
N THR A 82 17.55 13.45 1.28
CA THR A 82 18.31 13.68 2.52
C THR A 82 18.79 12.41 3.22
N GLY A 83 18.28 11.24 2.84
CA GLY A 83 18.45 9.98 3.59
C GLY A 83 17.63 9.91 4.88
N HIS A 84 16.78 10.91 5.14
CA HIS A 84 15.94 11.03 6.34
C HIS A 84 14.51 11.41 5.95
N SER A 85 13.52 10.78 6.59
CA SER A 85 12.10 11.13 6.47
C SER A 85 11.72 12.26 7.42
#